data_AF-A0A820QEU0-F1
#
_entry.id   AF-A0A820QEU0-F1
#
_cell.length_a   1.000
_cell.length_b   1.000
_cell.length_c   1.000
_cell.angle_alpha   90.00
_cell.angle_beta   90.00
_cell.angle_gamma   90.00
#
_symmetry.space_group_name_H-M   'P 1'
#
loop_
_entity.id
_entity.type
_entity.pdbx_description
1 polymer ?
#
loop_
_entity_poly.entity_id
_entity_poly.type
_entity_poly.pdbx_seq_one_letter_code
_entity_poly.pdbx_strand_id
1 'polypeptide(L)'
;EEVFFDENGDGPGRYDVLNVQGNPNDPDNQLHYVQVGTWSTGKLNLNISAIRFFSDQRPFEQINVRRFCSDSCPTGYIKKYTDEERCCWKCLSCGDAIVLDEVTCFTCPPG
;
A
#
# COMPACT_ATOMS: atom_id res chain seq x y z
N GLU A 1 22.61 22.23 -8.93
CA GLU A 1 22.56 21.17 -7.92
C GLU A 1 23.06 21.79 -6.61
N GLU A 2 22.23 21.81 -5.58
CA GLU A 2 22.61 22.40 -4.30
C GLU A 2 23.27 21.33 -3.42
N VAL A 3 24.44 21.66 -2.88
CA VAL A 3 25.19 20.83 -1.94
C VAL A 3 24.94 21.38 -0.55
N PHE A 4 24.44 20.53 0.33
CA PHE A 4 24.24 20.83 1.75
C PHE A 4 24.60 19.60 2.57
N PHE A 5 24.83 19.79 3.86
CA PHE A 5 25.15 18.71 4.78
C PHE A 5 24.26 18.83 6.01
N ASP A 6 23.90 17.71 6.62
CA ASP A 6 23.21 17.72 7.90
C ASP A 6 24.18 18.02 9.06
N GLU A 7 23.66 18.03 10.29
CA GLU A 7 24.45 18.33 11.50
C GLU A 7 25.59 17.32 11.76
N ASN A 8 25.49 16.12 11.17
CA ASN A 8 26.52 15.08 11.27
C ASN A 8 27.54 15.15 10.12
N GLY A 9 27.33 16.04 9.14
CA GLY A 9 28.16 16.17 7.95
C GLY A 9 27.76 15.24 6.81
N ASP A 10 26.59 14.61 6.88
CA ASP A 10 26.09 13.74 5.81
C ASP A 10 25.46 14.57 4.68
N GLY A 11 25.82 14.22 3.43
CA GLY A 11 25.22 14.83 2.24
C GLY A 11 23.74 14.41 2.07
N PRO A 12 22.98 15.09 1.21
CA PRO A 12 21.58 14.76 1.03
C PRO A 12 21.42 13.40 0.39
N GLY A 13 20.71 12.49 1.07
CA GLY A 13 20.41 11.17 0.54
C GLY A 13 19.64 11.24 -0.78
N ARG A 14 20.12 10.47 -1.77
CA ARG A 14 19.50 10.33 -3.09
C ARG A 14 19.64 8.89 -3.56
N TYR A 15 18.56 8.32 -4.05
CA TYR A 15 18.51 6.93 -4.47
C TYR A 15 17.66 6.77 -5.73
N ASP A 16 18.08 5.87 -6.60
CA ASP A 16 17.24 5.35 -7.67
C ASP A 16 16.35 4.23 -7.12
N VAL A 17 15.07 4.24 -7.50
CA VAL A 17 14.14 3.16 -7.18
C VAL A 17 14.07 2.22 -8.38
N LEU A 18 14.52 0.99 -8.20
CA LEU A 18 14.58 -0.03 -9.24
C LEU A 18 13.49 -1.09 -9.02
N ASN A 19 12.85 -1.53 -10.09
CA ASN A 19 11.89 -2.62 -10.12
C ASN A 19 12.47 -3.76 -10.95
N VAL A 20 12.46 -4.98 -10.41
CA VAL A 20 12.93 -6.18 -11.11
C VAL A 20 11.82 -6.64 -12.06
N GLN A 21 12.09 -6.66 -13.36
CA GLN A 21 11.12 -6.98 -14.41
C GLN A 21 11.66 -8.11 -15.28
N GLY A 22 10.79 -9.05 -15.65
CA GLY A 22 11.09 -10.02 -16.72
C GLY A 22 10.78 -9.43 -18.10
N ASN A 23 11.46 -9.90 -19.14
CA ASN A 23 11.11 -9.55 -20.51
C ASN A 23 10.06 -10.55 -21.05
N PRO A 24 8.83 -10.10 -21.40
CA PRO A 24 7.79 -10.98 -21.94
C PRO A 24 8.18 -11.71 -23.22
N ASN A 25 9.12 -11.14 -23.97
CA ASN A 25 9.57 -11.64 -25.27
C ASN A 25 10.88 -12.44 -25.17
N ASP A 26 11.42 -12.63 -23.96
CA ASP A 26 12.63 -13.40 -23.73
C ASP A 26 12.28 -14.84 -23.31
N PRO A 27 12.60 -15.86 -24.12
CA PRO A 27 12.35 -17.25 -23.79
C PRO A 27 13.15 -17.74 -22.56
N ASP A 28 14.24 -17.08 -22.20
CA ASP A 28 15.07 -17.43 -21.02
C ASP A 28 14.57 -16.73 -19.74
N ASN A 29 13.53 -15.88 -19.84
CA ASN A 29 12.93 -15.11 -18.76
C ASN A 29 13.98 -14.35 -17.91
N GLN A 30 14.94 -13.69 -18.57
CA GLN A 30 15.95 -12.93 -17.85
C GLN A 30 15.31 -11.75 -17.11
N LEU A 31 15.78 -11.54 -15.88
CA LEU A 31 15.33 -10.47 -15.01
C LEU A 31 16.25 -9.26 -15.14
N HIS A 32 15.66 -8.08 -15.33
CA HIS A 32 16.37 -6.82 -15.44
C HIS A 32 15.92 -5.83 -14.38
N TYR A 33 16.85 -5.01 -13.91
CA TYR A 33 16.53 -3.85 -13.08
C TYR A 33 16.12 -2.69 -13.96
N VAL A 34 14.87 -2.26 -13.81
CA VAL A 34 14.32 -1.10 -14.51
C VAL A 34 14.12 0.02 -13.49
N GLN A 35 14.72 1.19 -13.72
CA GLN A 35 14.48 2.35 -12.88
C GLN A 35 13.04 2.84 -13.06
N VAL A 36 12.30 2.91 -11.96
CA VAL A 36 10.90 3.34 -11.93
C VAL A 36 10.68 4.60 -11.10
N GLY A 37 11.74 5.16 -10.51
CA GLY A 37 11.66 6.43 -9.81
C GLY A 37 12.93 6.82 -9.08
N THR A 38 12.80 7.82 -8.22
CA THR A 38 13.87 8.36 -7.40
C THR A 38 13.35 8.73 -6.02
N TRP A 39 14.24 8.70 -5.03
CA TRP A 39 14.03 9.29 -3.73
C TRP A 39 15.09 10.36 -3.52
N SER A 40 14.69 11.55 -3.08
CA SER A 40 15.63 12.61 -2.74
C SER A 40 15.08 13.45 -1.60
N THR A 41 15.90 13.65 -0.56
CA THR A 41 15.59 14.58 0.55
C THR A 41 14.17 14.38 1.12
N GLY A 42 13.80 13.13 1.41
CA GLY A 42 12.48 12.79 1.98
C GLY A 42 11.32 12.74 0.99
N LYS A 43 11.54 13.06 -0.29
CA LYS A 43 10.51 13.03 -1.33
C LYS A 43 10.71 11.83 -2.26
N LEU A 44 9.65 11.04 -2.38
CA LEU A 44 9.56 9.93 -3.32
C LEU A 44 8.90 10.40 -4.62
N ASN A 45 9.56 10.15 -5.74
CA ASN A 45 9.00 10.30 -7.08
C ASN A 45 8.97 8.93 -7.75
N LEU A 46 7.79 8.46 -8.13
CA LEU A 46 7.61 7.16 -8.78
C LEU A 46 6.82 7.32 -10.07
N ASN A 47 7.31 6.72 -11.15
CA ASN A 47 6.53 6.45 -12.34
C ASN A 47 5.77 5.12 -12.14
N ILE A 48 4.58 5.23 -11.57
CA ILE A 48 3.71 4.09 -11.28
C ILE A 48 3.41 3.27 -12.54
N SER A 49 3.27 3.92 -13.69
CA SER A 49 2.98 3.24 -14.96
C SER A 49 4.14 2.42 -15.52
N ALA A 50 5.37 2.62 -15.02
CA ALA A 50 6.56 1.84 -15.37
C ALA A 50 6.75 0.59 -14.48
N ILE A 51 6.04 0.49 -13.36
CA ILE A 51 6.13 -0.67 -12.45
C ILE A 51 5.44 -1.88 -13.08
N ARG A 52 6.08 -3.05 -12.96
CA ARG A 52 5.54 -4.35 -13.37
C ARG A 52 5.66 -5.32 -12.19
N PHE A 53 4.63 -6.14 -11.96
CA PHE A 53 4.69 -7.23 -10.99
C PHE A 53 4.76 -8.56 -11.73
N PHE A 54 5.53 -9.50 -11.19
CA PHE A 54 5.86 -10.76 -11.86
C PHE A 54 4.61 -11.61 -12.21
N SER A 55 3.54 -11.50 -11.42
CA SER A 55 2.30 -12.26 -11.63
C SER A 55 1.34 -11.63 -12.64
N ASP A 56 1.58 -10.40 -13.11
CA ASP A 56 0.61 -9.66 -13.91
C ASP A 56 1.30 -8.61 -14.81
N GLN A 57 1.25 -8.84 -16.13
CA GLN A 57 1.82 -7.91 -17.11
C GLN A 57 0.97 -6.65 -17.32
N ARG A 58 -0.18 -6.55 -16.66
CA ARG A 58 -1.03 -5.35 -16.73
C ARG A 58 -0.35 -4.14 -16.05
N PRO A 59 -0.74 -2.91 -16.40
CA PRO A 59 -0.29 -1.71 -15.68
C PRO A 59 -0.63 -1.79 -14.19
N PHE A 60 0.19 -1.18 -13.32
CA PHE A 60 0.02 -1.17 -11.86
C PHE A 60 -1.42 -0.91 -11.40
N GLU A 61 -2.13 -0.01 -12.07
CA GLU A 61 -3.51 0.38 -11.78
C GLU A 61 -4.52 -0.78 -11.89
N GLN A 62 -4.17 -1.84 -12.61
CA GLN A 62 -5.00 -3.02 -12.85
C GLN A 62 -4.58 -4.23 -12.01
N ILE A 63 -3.51 -4.09 -11.22
CA ILE A 63 -2.95 -5.20 -10.44
C ILE A 63 -3.54 -5.18 -9.02
N ASN A 64 -4.31 -6.21 -8.71
CA ASN A 64 -4.82 -6.47 -7.37
C ASN A 64 -3.76 -7.20 -6.53
N VAL A 65 -2.75 -6.46 -6.05
CA VAL A 65 -1.88 -6.97 -4.98
C VAL A 65 -2.64 -6.84 -3.66
N ARG A 66 -2.81 -7.94 -2.93
CA ARG A 66 -3.37 -7.89 -1.58
C ARG A 66 -2.38 -7.14 -0.67
N ARG A 67 -2.73 -5.91 -0.29
CA ARG A 67 -1.91 -5.06 0.60
C ARG A 67 -2.39 -5.05 2.04
N PHE A 68 -3.65 -5.40 2.28
CA PHE A 68 -4.27 -5.41 3.59
C PHE A 68 -4.44 -6.86 4.09
N CYS A 69 -4.23 -7.05 5.40
CA CYS A 69 -4.50 -8.34 6.04
C CYS A 69 -6.00 -8.63 6.15
N SER A 70 -6.83 -7.60 6.24
CA SER A 70 -8.29 -7.72 6.37
C SER A 70 -9.02 -7.04 5.20
N ASP A 71 -10.13 -7.63 4.78
CA ASP A 71 -11.02 -7.05 3.78
C ASP A 71 -11.90 -5.94 4.38
N SER A 72 -12.48 -5.11 3.51
CA SER A 72 -13.46 -4.10 3.93
C SER A 72 -14.70 -4.78 4.52
N CYS A 73 -15.21 -4.25 5.63
CA CYS A 73 -16.39 -4.83 6.26
C CYS A 73 -17.66 -4.54 5.45
N PRO A 74 -18.57 -5.53 5.32
CA PRO A 74 -19.83 -5.33 4.62
C PRO A 74 -20.77 -4.41 5.42
N THR A 75 -21.81 -3.91 4.75
CA THR A 75 -22.84 -3.08 5.38
C THR A 75 -23.44 -3.78 6.61
N GLY A 76 -23.57 -3.05 7.72
CA GLY A 76 -24.06 -3.59 9.00
C GLY A 76 -22.97 -4.17 9.90
N TYR A 77 -21.70 -4.09 9.51
CA TYR A 77 -20.56 -4.58 10.29
C TYR A 77 -19.56 -3.47 10.58
N ILE A 78 -18.89 -3.55 11.72
CA ILE A 78 -17.80 -2.66 12.15
C ILE A 78 -16.47 -3.41 12.18
N LYS A 79 -15.36 -2.67 12.08
CA LYS A 79 -14.00 -3.17 12.25
C LYS A 79 -13.70 -3.34 13.74
N LYS A 80 -13.30 -4.54 14.13
CA LYS A 80 -12.77 -4.85 15.46
C LYS A 80 -11.28 -5.19 15.36
N TYR A 81 -10.44 -4.27 15.81
CA TYR A 81 -9.00 -4.46 15.91
C TYR A 81 -8.65 -5.37 17.09
N THR A 82 -7.56 -6.12 16.98
CA THR A 82 -6.97 -6.87 18.09
C THR A 82 -5.76 -6.10 18.63
N ASP A 83 -5.51 -6.16 19.94
CA ASP A 83 -4.39 -5.44 20.57
C ASP A 83 -3.01 -5.87 20.03
N GLU A 84 -2.93 -7.09 19.51
CA GLU A 84 -1.71 -7.69 18.94
C GLU A 84 -1.41 -7.19 17.52
N GLU A 85 -2.41 -6.74 16.74
CA GLU A 85 -2.26 -6.37 15.33
C GLU A 85 -2.93 -5.03 15.01
N ARG A 86 -2.15 -3.94 15.07
CA ARG A 86 -2.67 -2.58 14.84
C ARG A 86 -3.29 -2.34 13.45
N CYS A 87 -2.89 -3.12 12.44
CA CYS A 87 -3.34 -2.93 11.06
C CYS A 87 -4.43 -3.92 10.63
N CYS A 88 -4.76 -4.92 11.46
CA CYS A 88 -5.68 -6.00 11.12
C CYS A 88 -6.94 -5.93 11.96
N TRP A 89 -8.07 -6.26 11.32
CA TRP A 89 -9.38 -6.23 11.97
C TRP A 89 -10.22 -7.44 11.57
N LYS A 90 -11.20 -7.74 12.41
CA LYS A 90 -12.31 -8.65 12.09
C LYS A 90 -13.59 -7.84 11.95
N CYS A 91 -14.50 -8.28 11.09
CA CYS A 91 -15.80 -7.63 10.96
C CYS A 91 -16.78 -8.18 11.99
N LEU A 92 -17.36 -7.29 12.79
CA LEU A 92 -18.35 -7.63 13.81
C LEU A 92 -19.72 -7.09 13.38
N SER A 93 -20.75 -7.94 13.36
CA SER A 93 -22.13 -7.55 13.01
C SER A 93 -22.74 -6.67 14.10
N CYS A 94 -23.45 -5.61 13.70
CA CYS A 94 -24.23 -4.77 14.62
C CYS A 94 -25.61 -5.34 14.98
N GLY A 95 -26.09 -6.38 14.27
CA GLY A 95 -27.43 -6.94 14.51
C GLY A 95 -28.53 -5.89 14.32
N ASP A 96 -29.33 -5.64 15.36
CA ASP A 96 -30.42 -4.64 15.35
C ASP A 96 -29.93 -3.20 15.60
N ALA A 97 -28.65 -3.01 15.94
CA ALA A 97 -28.03 -1.71 16.06
C ALA A 97 -27.60 -1.17 14.67
N ILE A 98 -27.50 0.15 14.55
CA ILE A 98 -27.01 0.80 13.34
C ILE A 98 -25.48 0.96 13.39
N VAL A 99 -24.84 1.01 12.22
CA VAL A 99 -23.42 1.37 12.11
C VAL A 99 -23.31 2.89 12.15
N LEU A 100 -22.68 3.43 13.20
CA LEU A 100 -22.46 4.88 13.33
C LEU A 100 -21.20 5.33 12.58
N ASP A 101 -20.14 4.53 12.70
CA ASP A 101 -18.86 4.72 12.04
C ASP A 101 -18.18 3.36 11.81
N GLU A 102 -16.94 3.34 11.32
CA GLU A 102 -16.24 2.11 10.99
C GLU A 102 -15.91 1.20 12.19
N VAL A 103 -16.05 1.65 13.43
CA VAL A 103 -15.71 0.88 14.66
C VAL A 103 -16.86 0.83 15.69
N THR A 104 -17.99 1.48 15.44
CA THR A 104 -19.04 1.67 16.45
C THR A 104 -20.43 1.24 15.98
N CYS A 105 -21.02 0.28 16.71
CA CYS A 105 -22.44 -0.03 16.63
C CYS A 105 -23.21 0.86 17.61
N PHE A 106 -24.31 1.45 17.16
CA PHE A 106 -25.16 2.33 17.96
C PHE A 106 -26.59 1.79 18.04
N THR A 107 -27.10 1.61 19.26
CA THR A 107 -28.49 1.20 19.49
C THR A 107 -29.37 2.43 19.64
N CYS A 108 -30.43 2.50 18.84
CA CYS A 108 -31.39 3.59 18.92
C CYS A 108 -32.13 3.59 20.29
N PRO A 109 -32.46 4.77 20.84
CA PRO A 109 -33.33 4.86 22.02
C PRO A 109 -34.71 4.23 21.75
N PRO A 110 -35.41 3.74 22.80
CA PRO A 110 -36.81 3.37 22.68
C PRO A 110 -37.63 4.60 22.24
N GLY A 111 -38.54 4.39 21.27
CA GLY A 111 -39.42 5.41 20.72
C GLY A 111 -40.61 5.74 21.61
#